data_AF-A0A1Q3UD25-F1
#
_entry.id   AF-A0A1Q3UD25-F1
#
_cell.length_a   1.000
_cell.length_b   1.000
_cell.length_c   1.000
_cell.angle_alpha   90.00
_cell.angle_beta   90.00
_cell.angle_gamma   90.00
#
_symmetry.space_group_name_H-M   'P 1'
#
loop_
_entity.id
_entity.type
_entity.pdbx_description
1 polymer ?
#
loop_
_entity_poly.entity_id
_entity_poly.type
_entity_poly.pdbx_seq_one_letter_code
_entity_poly.pdbx_strand_id
1 'polypeptide(L)'
;MKAFVTSLFILASLFFVKVSVIAQPPIKIIAGKVLINDGSMIFTASKYKSTIDSLDKILKINPNDTTSLFYRALFYSLSNNLMARPYQREGGPLENLITGKGQIEKAINLGMSSFKTRVLRAQIYSNIAYRYSGDESWMFNKKQIADRKTLYNTYKDLANRYYDELAKEDENNAWDYQRLKVKGDYPISP
;
A
#
# COMPACT_ATOMS: atom_id res chain seq x y z
N MET A 1 4.82 58.32 7.08
CA MET A 1 4.02 57.64 8.14
C MET A 1 2.86 56.77 7.62
N LYS A 2 2.84 56.31 6.35
CA LYS A 2 1.85 55.32 5.86
C LYS A 2 2.45 54.03 5.28
N ALA A 3 3.75 53.99 5.02
CA ALA A 3 4.44 52.82 4.45
C ALA A 3 4.92 51.80 5.50
N PHE A 4 4.85 52.14 6.79
CA PHE A 4 5.33 51.24 7.87
C PHE A 4 4.24 50.30 8.41
N VAL A 5 2.97 50.54 8.07
CA VAL A 5 1.83 49.75 8.57
C VAL A 5 1.50 48.55 7.67
N THR A 6 1.88 48.59 6.38
CA THR A 6 1.62 47.50 5.43
C THR A 6 2.67 46.39 5.47
N SER A 7 3.88 46.66 5.96
CA SER A 7 4.94 45.63 6.06
C SER A 7 4.74 44.68 7.25
N LEU A 8 3.99 45.07 8.27
CA LEU A 8 3.74 44.24 9.46
C LEU A 8 2.62 43.19 9.25
N PHE A 9 1.72 43.40 8.28
CA PHE A 9 0.63 42.46 7.99
C PHE A 9 1.04 41.26 7.13
N ILE A 10 2.12 41.37 6.35
CA ILE A 10 2.63 40.25 5.53
C ILE A 10 3.47 39.29 6.39
N LEU A 11 4.08 39.77 7.48
CA LEU A 11 4.82 38.91 8.41
C LEU A 11 3.90 38.13 9.36
N ALA A 12 2.71 38.65 9.67
CA ALA A 12 1.74 38.04 10.56
C ALA A 12 0.87 36.94 9.90
N SER A 13 0.78 36.90 8.57
CA SER A 13 -0.01 35.91 7.82
C SER A 13 0.72 34.57 7.59
N LEU A 14 2.02 34.49 7.87
CA LEU A 14 2.81 33.26 7.74
C LEU A 14 2.68 32.30 8.94
N PHE A 15 1.98 32.68 10.01
CA PHE A 15 2.07 31.98 11.31
C PHE A 15 0.85 31.17 11.77
N PHE A 16 -0.20 30.98 10.95
CA PHE A 16 -1.38 30.21 11.39
C PHE A 16 -1.95 29.19 10.41
N VAL A 17 -1.11 28.60 9.54
CA VAL A 17 -1.43 27.22 9.15
C VAL A 17 -0.98 26.36 10.31
N LYS A 18 -1.89 26.06 11.25
CA LYS A 18 -1.71 24.94 12.18
C LYS A 18 -1.62 23.67 11.34
N VAL A 19 -0.44 23.38 10.80
CA VAL A 19 -0.13 22.06 10.28
C VAL A 19 -0.09 21.19 11.52
N SER A 20 -1.20 20.52 11.81
CA SER A 20 -1.21 19.43 12.77
C SER A 20 -0.25 18.39 12.23
N VAL A 21 1.01 18.43 12.70
CA VAL A 21 2.00 17.40 12.39
C VAL A 21 1.52 16.14 13.08
N ILE A 22 0.78 15.32 12.35
CA ILE A 22 0.36 14.02 12.84
C ILE A 22 1.56 13.10 12.63
N ALA A 23 2.12 12.66 13.74
CA ALA A 23 3.19 11.69 13.73
C ALA A 23 2.69 10.43 13.02
N GLN A 24 3.30 10.11 11.88
CA GLN A 24 3.02 8.87 11.18
C GLN A 24 3.51 7.70 12.03
N PRO A 25 2.78 6.56 12.07
CA PRO A 25 3.21 5.44 12.88
C PRO A 25 4.57 4.94 12.38
N PRO A 26 5.49 4.57 13.27
CA PRO A 26 6.79 4.04 12.86
C PRO A 26 6.60 2.77 12.05
N ILE A 27 7.40 2.58 11.00
CA ILE A 27 7.34 1.41 10.11
C ILE A 27 8.68 0.70 10.04
N LYS A 28 8.63 -0.64 9.98
CA LYS A 28 9.80 -1.51 9.85
C LYS A 28 9.58 -2.59 8.79
N ILE A 29 10.67 -3.12 8.28
CA ILE A 29 10.64 -4.34 7.47
C ILE A 29 10.93 -5.51 8.41
N ILE A 30 10.05 -6.50 8.41
CA ILE A 30 10.26 -7.79 9.08
C ILE A 30 9.88 -8.87 8.08
N ALA A 31 10.72 -9.90 7.95
CA ALA A 31 10.38 -11.06 7.12
C ALA A 31 10.02 -10.65 5.68
N GLY A 32 10.72 -9.65 5.12
CA GLY A 32 10.46 -9.12 3.77
C GLY A 32 9.16 -8.32 3.60
N LYS A 33 8.46 -7.96 4.69
CA LYS A 33 7.18 -7.22 4.67
C LYS A 33 7.29 -5.87 5.38
N VAL A 34 6.57 -4.87 4.88
CA VAL A 34 6.43 -3.57 5.58
C VAL A 34 5.29 -3.67 6.59
N LEU A 35 5.61 -3.41 7.85
CA LEU A 35 4.68 -3.46 8.98
C LEU A 35 4.77 -2.18 9.82
N ILE A 36 3.69 -1.87 10.53
CA ILE A 36 3.68 -0.85 11.57
C ILE A 36 4.42 -1.40 12.80
N ASN A 37 5.30 -0.60 13.39
CA ASN A 37 6.13 -0.93 14.54
C ASN A 37 5.58 -0.30 15.82
N ASP A 38 4.34 -0.64 16.20
CA ASP A 38 3.68 -0.07 17.37
C ASP A 38 3.35 -1.11 18.45
N GLY A 39 4.00 -2.28 18.38
CA GLY A 39 3.80 -3.40 19.28
C GLY A 39 2.53 -4.22 19.03
N SER A 40 1.67 -3.83 18.08
CA SER A 40 0.50 -4.64 17.73
C SER A 40 0.87 -5.84 16.85
N MET A 41 0.29 -7.00 17.15
CA MET A 41 0.43 -8.19 16.29
C MET A 41 -0.51 -8.15 15.08
N ILE A 42 -1.64 -7.45 15.23
CA ILE A 42 -2.71 -7.37 14.22
C ILE A 42 -3.06 -5.91 13.98
N PHE A 43 -3.07 -5.50 12.71
CA PHE A 43 -3.52 -4.18 12.29
C PHE A 43 -5.03 -4.03 12.53
N THR A 44 -5.44 -2.95 13.19
CA THR A 44 -6.85 -2.59 13.37
C THR A 44 -7.11 -1.20 12.83
N ALA A 45 -7.98 -1.09 11.82
CA ALA A 45 -8.28 0.19 11.17
C ALA A 45 -8.83 1.24 12.15
N SER A 46 -9.57 0.81 13.18
CA SER A 46 -10.08 1.67 14.25
C SER A 46 -8.96 2.36 15.03
N LYS A 47 -7.84 1.67 15.30
CA LYS A 47 -6.69 2.22 16.03
C LYS A 47 -6.03 3.38 15.28
N TYR A 48 -6.02 3.32 13.96
CA TYR A 48 -5.41 4.34 13.10
C TYR A 48 -6.44 5.27 12.45
N LYS A 49 -7.68 5.29 12.93
CA LYS A 49 -8.75 6.09 12.33
C LYS A 49 -8.38 7.56 12.20
N SER A 50 -7.83 8.17 13.25
CA SER A 50 -7.42 9.59 13.24
C SER A 50 -6.29 9.87 12.24
N THR A 51 -5.35 8.93 12.09
CA THR A 51 -4.28 9.00 11.09
C THR A 51 -4.87 8.91 9.69
N ILE A 52 -5.74 7.92 9.43
CA ILE A 52 -6.43 7.74 8.14
C ILE A 52 -7.22 8.99 7.75
N ASP A 53 -8.07 9.49 8.66
CA ASP A 53 -8.90 10.66 8.41
C ASP A 53 -8.06 11.90 8.05
N SER A 54 -6.88 12.01 8.64
CA SER A 54 -5.95 13.13 8.38
C SER A 54 -5.17 12.96 7.09
N LEU A 55 -4.72 11.75 6.77
CA LEU A 55 -4.13 11.42 5.47
C LEU A 55 -5.11 11.74 4.34
N ASP A 56 -6.40 11.43 4.52
CA ASP A 56 -7.45 11.72 3.54
C ASP A 56 -7.66 13.24 3.37
N LYS A 57 -7.55 14.03 4.45
CA LYS A 57 -7.56 15.50 4.36
C LYS A 57 -6.37 16.03 3.59
N ILE A 58 -5.17 15.49 3.84
CA ILE A 58 -3.95 15.89 3.11
C ILE A 58 -4.11 15.56 1.63
N LEU A 59 -4.56 14.37 1.26
CA LEU A 59 -4.74 13.98 -0.13
C LEU A 59 -5.84 14.77 -0.86
N LYS A 60 -6.83 15.32 -0.14
CA LYS A 60 -7.82 16.25 -0.71
C LYS A 60 -7.19 17.60 -1.07
N ILE A 61 -6.26 18.09 -0.24
CA ILE A 61 -5.59 19.38 -0.43
C ILE A 61 -4.44 19.25 -1.43
N ASN A 62 -3.62 18.20 -1.28
CA ASN A 62 -2.51 17.86 -2.13
C ASN A 62 -2.60 16.37 -2.53
N PRO A 63 -3.23 16.06 -3.68
CA PRO A 63 -3.35 14.69 -4.19
C PRO A 63 -2.01 14.02 -4.51
N ASN A 64 -0.92 14.78 -4.57
CA ASN A 64 0.42 14.31 -4.93
C ASN A 64 1.34 14.19 -3.71
N ASP A 65 0.81 14.32 -2.49
CA ASP A 65 1.59 14.08 -1.28
C ASP A 65 2.02 12.60 -1.19
N THR A 66 3.27 12.33 -1.54
CA THR A 66 3.79 10.96 -1.69
C THR A 66 3.81 10.21 -0.35
N THR A 67 4.04 10.91 0.76
CA THR A 67 3.96 10.35 2.11
C THR A 67 2.55 9.83 2.39
N SER A 68 1.52 10.63 2.11
CA SER A 68 0.14 10.23 2.38
C SER A 68 -0.31 9.11 1.46
N LEU A 69 0.10 9.14 0.18
CA LEU A 69 -0.13 8.04 -0.76
C LEU A 69 0.50 6.73 -0.24
N PHE A 70 1.75 6.78 0.23
CA PHE A 70 2.43 5.62 0.79
C PHE A 70 1.72 5.05 2.02
N TYR A 71 1.38 5.89 3.02
CA TYR A 71 0.72 5.40 4.24
C TYR A 71 -0.69 4.88 3.98
N ARG A 72 -1.44 5.46 3.04
CA ARG A 72 -2.75 4.92 2.65
C ARG A 72 -2.61 3.58 1.95
N ALA A 73 -1.64 3.43 1.03
CA ALA A 73 -1.32 2.14 0.42
C ALA A 73 -0.94 1.08 1.46
N LEU A 74 -0.15 1.47 2.48
CA LEU A 74 0.21 0.60 3.60
C LEU A 74 -1.03 0.15 4.37
N PHE A 75 -1.90 1.06 4.78
CA PHE A 75 -3.12 0.72 5.53
C PHE A 75 -4.08 -0.15 4.71
N TYR A 76 -4.21 0.09 3.42
CA TYR A 76 -4.97 -0.80 2.54
C TYR A 76 -4.36 -2.20 2.47
N SER A 77 -3.03 -2.31 2.37
CA SER A 77 -2.32 -3.60 2.36
C SER A 77 -2.49 -4.36 3.68
N LEU A 78 -2.34 -3.68 4.81
CA LEU A 78 -2.45 -4.29 6.15
C LEU A 78 -3.88 -4.70 6.50
N SER A 79 -4.88 -3.90 6.11
CA SER A 79 -6.31 -4.25 6.26
C SER A 79 -6.71 -5.49 5.46
N ASN A 80 -5.87 -5.87 4.50
CA ASN A 80 -6.09 -6.95 3.54
C ASN A 80 -5.26 -8.19 3.80
N ASN A 81 -4.51 -8.24 4.91
CA ASN A 81 -3.73 -9.42 5.26
C ASN A 81 -4.63 -10.66 5.28
N LEU A 82 -4.27 -11.68 4.49
CA LEU A 82 -5.04 -12.92 4.33
C LEU A 82 -5.30 -13.62 5.68
N MET A 83 -4.42 -13.45 6.67
CA MET A 83 -4.65 -13.95 8.04
C MET A 83 -5.84 -13.29 8.73
N ALA A 84 -6.08 -12.01 8.46
CA ALA A 84 -7.20 -11.26 9.04
C ALA A 84 -8.49 -11.39 8.22
N ARG A 85 -8.37 -11.63 6.91
CA ARG A 85 -9.49 -11.76 5.96
C ARG A 85 -9.20 -12.85 4.92
N PRO A 86 -9.39 -14.13 5.27
CA PRO A 86 -8.99 -15.27 4.43
C PRO A 86 -9.90 -15.44 3.21
N TYR A 87 -11.15 -14.95 3.27
CA TYR A 87 -12.09 -15.05 2.17
C TYR A 87 -11.66 -14.16 1.01
N GLN A 88 -11.41 -14.77 -0.15
CA GLN A 88 -10.95 -14.10 -1.37
C GLN A 88 -11.97 -13.07 -1.91
N ARG A 89 -13.23 -13.13 -1.47
CA ARG A 89 -14.40 -12.51 -2.09
C ARG A 89 -15.07 -11.36 -1.37
N GLU A 90 -14.57 -10.88 -0.24
CA GLU A 90 -15.12 -9.63 0.28
C GLU A 90 -14.81 -8.51 -0.75
N GLY A 91 -15.83 -7.89 -1.34
CA GLY A 91 -15.68 -6.86 -2.37
C GLY A 91 -14.80 -5.69 -1.90
N GLY A 92 -14.84 -5.37 -0.60
CA GLY A 92 -14.01 -4.34 0.02
C GLY A 92 -12.50 -4.63 -0.02
N PRO A 93 -12.03 -5.80 0.43
CA PRO A 93 -10.63 -6.23 0.33
C PRO A 93 -9.93 -6.05 -1.01
N LEU A 94 -10.47 -6.64 -2.10
CA LEU A 94 -9.83 -6.50 -3.41
C LEU A 94 -9.84 -5.05 -3.89
N GLU A 95 -10.97 -4.34 -3.76
CA GLU A 95 -11.06 -2.92 -4.13
C GLU A 95 -10.03 -2.07 -3.38
N ASN A 96 -9.94 -2.25 -2.06
CA ASN A 96 -8.94 -1.59 -1.21
C ASN A 96 -7.51 -1.85 -1.68
N LEU A 97 -7.17 -3.08 -2.08
CA LEU A 97 -5.84 -3.40 -2.62
C LEU A 97 -5.60 -2.71 -3.96
N ILE A 98 -6.59 -2.65 -4.85
CA ILE A 98 -6.47 -1.93 -6.13
C ILE A 98 -6.29 -0.43 -5.90
N THR A 99 -7.02 0.17 -4.96
CA THR A 99 -6.82 1.56 -4.55
C THR A 99 -5.41 1.77 -3.98
N GLY A 100 -4.98 0.91 -3.06
CA GLY A 100 -3.62 0.94 -2.49
C GLY A 100 -2.53 0.78 -3.54
N LYS A 101 -2.74 -0.09 -4.54
CA LYS A 101 -1.87 -0.22 -5.72
C LYS A 101 -1.78 1.10 -6.46
N GLY A 102 -2.91 1.72 -6.79
CA GLY A 102 -2.92 3.01 -7.47
C GLY A 102 -2.15 4.08 -6.70
N GLN A 103 -2.28 4.12 -5.38
CA GLN A 103 -1.57 5.07 -4.52
C GLN A 103 -0.07 4.82 -4.47
N ILE A 104 0.39 3.58 -4.29
CA ILE A 104 1.83 3.28 -4.24
C ILE A 104 2.50 3.54 -5.59
N GLU A 105 1.85 3.18 -6.70
CA GLU A 105 2.35 3.46 -8.05
C GLU A 105 2.43 4.97 -8.30
N LYS A 106 1.40 5.72 -7.88
CA LYS A 106 1.42 7.19 -7.97
C LYS A 106 2.56 7.80 -7.16
N ALA A 107 2.80 7.32 -5.94
CA ALA A 107 3.91 7.79 -5.10
C ALA A 107 5.27 7.54 -5.78
N ILE A 108 5.46 6.36 -6.38
CA ILE A 108 6.67 6.00 -7.12
C ILE A 108 6.86 6.90 -8.34
N ASN A 109 5.80 7.12 -9.13
CA ASN A 109 5.85 7.99 -10.32
C ASN A 109 6.15 9.45 -9.97
N LEU A 110 5.81 9.88 -8.75
CA LEU A 110 6.16 11.19 -8.19
C LEU A 110 7.56 11.24 -7.55
N GLY A 111 8.36 10.18 -7.70
CA GLY A 111 9.76 10.13 -7.29
C GLY A 111 10.03 9.43 -5.95
N MET A 112 9.03 8.85 -5.28
CA MET A 112 9.27 8.09 -4.06
C MET A 112 9.93 6.74 -4.36
N SER A 113 11.22 6.60 -4.06
CA SER A 113 12.03 5.43 -4.41
C SER A 113 12.59 4.67 -3.20
N SER A 114 12.12 4.97 -1.98
CA SER A 114 12.65 4.33 -0.76
C SER A 114 12.54 2.80 -0.81
N PHE A 115 13.48 2.10 -0.16
CA PHE A 115 13.45 0.64 -0.09
C PHE A 115 12.11 0.11 0.45
N LYS A 116 11.56 0.75 1.50
CA LYS A 116 10.23 0.42 2.06
C LYS A 116 9.10 0.58 1.04
N THR A 117 9.18 1.58 0.16
CA THR A 117 8.22 1.79 -0.93
C THR A 117 8.20 0.61 -1.89
N ARG A 118 9.38 0.11 -2.27
CA ARG A 118 9.49 -1.05 -3.17
C ARG A 118 9.06 -2.36 -2.52
N VAL A 119 9.39 -2.56 -1.24
CA VAL A 119 8.87 -3.70 -0.46
C VAL A 119 7.34 -3.68 -0.36
N LEU A 120 6.75 -2.52 -0.04
CA LEU A 120 5.30 -2.38 0.04
C LEU A 120 4.62 -2.63 -1.31
N ARG A 121 5.23 -2.17 -2.41
CA ARG A 121 4.76 -2.46 -3.77
C ARG A 121 4.70 -3.97 -4.03
N ALA A 122 5.80 -4.70 -3.80
CA ALA A 122 5.85 -6.15 -3.99
C ALA A 122 4.77 -6.87 -3.15
N GLN A 123 4.61 -6.45 -1.89
CA GLN A 123 3.59 -6.96 -0.98
C GLN A 123 2.16 -6.76 -1.51
N ILE A 124 1.82 -5.56 -1.99
CA ILE A 124 0.49 -5.26 -2.54
C ILE A 124 0.21 -6.12 -3.78
N TYR A 125 1.17 -6.22 -4.70
CA TYR A 125 1.01 -7.01 -5.92
C TYR A 125 0.83 -8.50 -5.64
N SER A 126 1.60 -9.04 -4.68
CA SER A 126 1.46 -10.41 -4.22
C SER A 126 0.08 -10.67 -3.61
N ASN A 127 -0.39 -9.77 -2.74
CA ASN A 127 -1.73 -9.86 -2.15
C ASN A 127 -2.83 -9.84 -3.22
N ILE A 128 -2.71 -8.98 -4.24
CA ILE A 128 -3.68 -8.92 -5.35
C ILE A 128 -3.67 -10.23 -6.13
N ALA A 129 -2.51 -10.79 -6.45
CA ALA A 129 -2.42 -12.08 -7.14
C ALA A 129 -3.19 -13.17 -6.38
N TYR A 130 -2.97 -13.30 -5.06
CA TYR A 130 -3.72 -14.26 -4.25
C TYR A 130 -5.24 -14.05 -4.25
N ARG A 131 -5.73 -12.80 -4.34
CA ARG A 131 -7.18 -12.54 -4.47
C ARG A 131 -7.78 -13.01 -5.81
N TYR A 132 -6.95 -13.21 -6.83
CA TYR A 132 -7.35 -13.79 -8.12
C TYR A 132 -6.99 -15.28 -8.23
N SER A 133 -6.59 -15.96 -7.16
CA SER A 133 -6.05 -17.33 -7.29
C SER A 133 -7.08 -18.46 -7.20
N GLY A 134 -8.27 -18.22 -6.64
CA GLY A 134 -9.25 -19.28 -6.39
C GLY A 134 -9.94 -19.83 -7.63
N ASP A 135 -10.38 -21.09 -7.55
CA ASP A 135 -11.31 -21.66 -8.53
C ASP A 135 -12.73 -21.14 -8.29
N GLU A 136 -13.23 -20.40 -9.27
CA GLU A 136 -14.52 -19.74 -9.22
C GLU A 136 -15.35 -20.07 -10.46
N SER A 137 -15.04 -21.20 -11.11
CA SER A 137 -15.71 -21.68 -12.32
C SER A 137 -17.20 -21.95 -12.13
N TRP A 138 -17.64 -22.12 -10.89
CA TRP A 138 -19.06 -22.24 -10.51
C TRP A 138 -19.83 -20.90 -10.52
N MET A 139 -19.13 -19.77 -10.49
CA MET A 139 -19.71 -18.43 -10.42
C MET A 139 -19.54 -17.64 -11.71
N PHE A 140 -18.39 -17.81 -12.37
CA PHE A 140 -18.02 -17.01 -13.52
C PHE A 140 -18.13 -17.80 -14.82
N ASN A 141 -18.48 -17.10 -15.90
CA ASN A 141 -18.44 -17.68 -17.23
C ASN A 141 -16.98 -17.86 -17.71
N LYS A 142 -16.82 -18.62 -18.80
CA LYS A 142 -15.50 -18.94 -19.38
C LYS A 142 -14.64 -17.70 -19.68
N LYS A 143 -15.25 -16.61 -20.17
CA LYS A 143 -14.53 -15.36 -20.46
C LYS A 143 -14.01 -14.72 -19.17
N GLN A 144 -14.87 -14.60 -18.17
CA GLN A 144 -14.50 -14.05 -16.86
C GLN A 144 -13.41 -14.88 -16.18
N ILE A 145 -13.45 -16.21 -16.27
CA ILE A 145 -12.37 -17.07 -15.76
C ILE A 145 -11.06 -16.83 -16.49
N ALA A 146 -11.08 -16.67 -17.82
CA ALA A 146 -9.89 -16.34 -18.59
C ALA A 146 -9.31 -14.97 -18.21
N ASP A 147 -10.17 -13.97 -18.00
CA ASP A 147 -9.77 -12.63 -17.56
C ASP A 147 -9.12 -12.69 -16.16
N ARG A 148 -9.71 -13.45 -15.23
CA ARG A 148 -9.16 -13.65 -13.88
C ARG A 148 -7.83 -14.39 -13.89
N LYS A 149 -7.69 -15.43 -14.70
CA LYS A 149 -6.41 -16.12 -14.93
C LYS A 149 -5.33 -15.16 -15.44
N THR A 150 -5.70 -14.30 -16.38
CA THR A 150 -4.79 -13.28 -16.93
C THR A 150 -4.34 -12.29 -15.85
N LEU A 151 -5.27 -11.82 -15.02
CA LEU A 151 -4.98 -10.94 -13.89
C LEU A 151 -4.06 -11.62 -12.86
N TYR A 152 -4.35 -12.86 -12.47
CA TYR A 152 -3.50 -13.64 -11.58
C TYR A 152 -2.06 -13.72 -12.09
N ASN A 153 -1.87 -14.18 -13.32
CA ASN A 153 -0.53 -14.32 -13.91
C ASN A 153 0.21 -12.98 -13.98
N THR A 154 -0.48 -11.92 -14.42
CA THR A 154 0.10 -10.57 -14.48
C THR A 154 0.60 -10.10 -13.12
N TYR A 155 -0.23 -10.20 -12.08
CA TYR A 155 0.15 -9.75 -10.74
C TYR A 155 1.20 -10.66 -10.09
N LYS A 156 1.15 -11.98 -10.33
CA LYS A 156 2.17 -12.95 -9.91
C LYS A 156 3.53 -12.59 -10.49
N ASP A 157 3.62 -12.38 -11.80
CA ASP A 157 4.88 -12.09 -12.49
C ASP A 157 5.49 -10.77 -12.02
N LEU A 158 4.66 -9.73 -11.89
CA LEU A 158 5.09 -8.43 -11.37
C LEU A 158 5.57 -8.53 -9.91
N ALA A 159 4.80 -9.16 -9.03
CA ALA A 159 5.17 -9.35 -7.63
C ALA A 159 6.50 -10.11 -7.49
N ASN A 160 6.64 -11.21 -8.23
CA ASN A 160 7.82 -12.06 -8.19
C ASN A 160 9.05 -11.33 -8.71
N ARG A 161 8.91 -10.57 -9.80
CA ARG A 161 10.00 -9.71 -10.30
C ARG A 161 10.43 -8.68 -9.26
N TYR A 162 9.49 -8.01 -8.59
CA TYR A 162 9.83 -7.05 -7.54
C TYR A 162 10.54 -7.71 -6.36
N TYR A 163 10.13 -8.91 -5.95
CA TYR A 163 10.86 -9.65 -4.91
C TYR A 163 12.26 -10.10 -5.36
N ASP A 164 12.45 -10.44 -6.63
CA ASP A 164 13.76 -10.77 -7.18
C ASP A 164 14.69 -9.54 -7.20
N GLU A 165 14.15 -8.35 -7.50
CA GLU A 165 14.90 -7.08 -7.40
C GLU A 165 15.29 -6.77 -5.95
N LEU A 166 14.37 -6.94 -5.00
CA LEU A 166 14.62 -6.71 -3.57
C LEU A 166 15.67 -7.69 -3.01
N ALA A 167 15.62 -8.97 -3.40
CA ALA A 167 16.58 -9.98 -2.97
C ALA A 167 18.01 -9.71 -3.45
N LYS A 168 18.17 -9.03 -4.60
CA LYS A 168 19.49 -8.62 -5.11
C LYS A 168 20.04 -7.40 -4.38
N GLU A 169 19.17 -6.51 -3.91
CA GLU A 169 19.59 -5.30 -3.19
C GLU A 169 19.86 -5.55 -1.71
N ASP A 170 19.08 -6.43 -1.09
CA ASP A 170 19.21 -6.82 0.32
C ASP A 170 19.58 -8.30 0.43
N GLU A 171 20.80 -8.62 0.01
CA GLU A 171 21.30 -9.99 -0.10
C GLU A 171 21.25 -10.75 1.24
N ASN A 172 21.49 -10.05 2.35
CA ASN A 172 21.45 -10.61 3.70
C ASN A 172 20.05 -11.11 4.09
N ASN A 173 18.99 -10.53 3.51
CA ASN A 173 17.61 -10.95 3.71
C ASN A 173 16.99 -11.55 2.42
N ALA A 174 17.79 -11.94 1.43
CA ALA A 174 17.30 -12.44 0.14
C ALA A 174 16.26 -13.57 0.29
N TRP A 175 16.50 -14.48 1.25
CA TRP A 175 15.58 -15.58 1.55
C TRP A 175 14.18 -15.10 1.95
N ASP A 176 14.09 -14.00 2.70
CA ASP A 176 12.81 -13.42 3.13
C ASP A 176 11.97 -12.98 1.93
N TYR A 177 12.58 -12.40 0.91
CA TYR A 177 11.87 -12.00 -0.31
C TYR A 177 11.50 -13.20 -1.17
N GLN A 178 12.42 -14.15 -1.33
CA GLN A 178 12.18 -15.34 -2.17
C GLN A 178 11.03 -16.21 -1.66
N ARG A 179 10.86 -16.33 -0.33
CA ARG A 179 9.71 -17.07 0.23
C ARG A 179 8.36 -16.39 0.04
N LEU A 180 8.33 -15.07 -0.19
CA LEU A 180 7.10 -14.29 -0.39
C LEU A 180 6.59 -14.28 -1.84
N LYS A 181 7.35 -14.87 -2.76
CA LYS A 181 6.93 -15.04 -4.15
C LYS A 181 5.64 -15.84 -4.23
N VAL A 182 4.76 -15.42 -5.14
CA VAL A 182 3.51 -16.11 -5.46
C VAL A 182 3.83 -17.37 -6.25
N LYS A 183 3.39 -18.51 -5.72
CA LYS A 183 3.65 -19.87 -6.25
C LYS A 183 2.35 -20.54 -6.69
N GLY A 184 2.47 -21.54 -7.56
CA GLY A 184 1.32 -22.29 -8.10
C GLY A 184 0.77 -21.71 -9.39
N ASP A 185 0.05 -22.54 -10.12
CA ASP A 185 -0.67 -22.14 -11.34
C ASP A 185 -2.12 -21.83 -11.01
N TYR A 186 -2.77 -21.05 -11.86
CA TYR A 186 -4.19 -20.74 -11.70
C TYR A 186 -5.08 -21.90 -12.18
N PRO A 187 -6.14 -22.25 -11.44
CA PRO A 187 -6.41 -21.81 -10.07
C PRO A 187 -5.46 -22.51 -9.08
N ILE A 188 -5.10 -21.83 -8.00
CA ILE A 188 -4.38 -22.49 -6.90
C ILE A 188 -5.40 -23.39 -6.20
N SER A 189 -5.36 -24.69 -6.49
CA SER A 189 -6.13 -25.66 -5.72
C SER A 189 -5.69 -25.62 -4.25
N PRO A 190 -6.64 -25.69 -3.29
CA PRO A 190 -6.33 -25.71 -1.86
C PRO A 190 -5.48 -26.91 -1.45
#